data_AF-A0A7K0C1J3-F1
#
_entry.id   AF-A0A7K0C1J3-F1
#
_cell.length_a   1.000
_cell.length_b   1.000
_cell.length_c   1.000
_cell.angle_alpha   90.00
_cell.angle_beta   90.00
_cell.angle_gamma   90.00
#
_symmetry.space_group_name_H-M   'P 1'
#
loop_
_entity.id
_entity.type
_entity.pdbx_description
1 polymer ?
#
loop_
_entity_poly.entity_id
_entity_poly.type
_entity_poly.pdbx_seq_one_letter_code
_entity_poly.pdbx_strand_id
1 'polypeptide(L)'
;MAELIPLLSDLLYARCGFTVPDGFVESYVKLHDQDWHRAQDHWERVVRWVLDCREVESRATSRRAMQQAVAASGAILHLTPLLARCPHCRAGRRVP
;
A
#
# COMPACT_ATOMS: atom_id res chain seq x y z
N MET A 1 -5.60 -19.42 5.49
CA MET A 1 -6.24 -18.49 4.56
C MET A 1 -5.35 -17.27 4.47
N ALA A 2 -4.68 -17.05 3.34
CA ALA A 2 -3.96 -15.80 3.14
C ALA A 2 -5.03 -14.72 2.96
N GLU A 3 -5.16 -13.81 3.91
CA GLU A 3 -6.02 -12.64 3.72
C GLU A 3 -5.48 -11.87 2.51
N LEU A 4 -6.30 -11.77 1.47
CA LEU A 4 -5.97 -11.03 0.28
C LEU A 4 -5.80 -9.56 0.66
N ILE A 5 -4.67 -8.96 0.28
CA ILE A 5 -4.41 -7.53 0.46
C ILE A 5 -5.55 -6.76 -0.24
N PRO A 6 -6.17 -5.77 0.40
CA PRO A 6 -7.28 -5.04 -0.20
C PRO A 6 -6.86 -4.33 -1.48
N LEU A 7 -7.79 -4.27 -2.44
CA LEU A 7 -7.60 -3.50 -3.66
C LEU A 7 -7.55 -2.01 -3.32
N LEU A 8 -6.70 -1.25 -4.01
CA LEU A 8 -6.66 0.21 -3.89
C LEU A 8 -8.03 0.86 -4.16
N SER A 9 -8.79 0.31 -5.10
CA SER A 9 -10.15 0.77 -5.40
C SER A 9 -11.09 0.61 -4.21
N ASP A 10 -10.90 -0.41 -3.38
CA ASP A 10 -11.74 -0.64 -2.21
C ASP A 10 -11.43 0.37 -1.11
N LEU A 11 -10.18 0.82 -1.02
CA LEU A 11 -9.72 1.82 -0.05
C LEU A 11 -10.31 3.22 -0.30
N LEU A 12 -10.90 3.47 -1.47
CA LEU A 12 -11.69 4.69 -1.72
C LEU A 12 -12.98 4.72 -0.90
N TYR A 13 -13.51 3.56 -0.54
CA TYR A 13 -14.77 3.47 0.18
C TYR A 13 -14.50 3.36 1.67
N ALA A 14 -15.01 4.31 2.44
CA ALA A 14 -14.92 4.35 3.91
C ALA A 14 -15.42 3.06 4.61
N ARG A 15 -16.14 2.18 3.90
CA ARG A 15 -16.71 0.93 4.44
C ARG A 15 -15.89 -0.33 4.13
N CYS A 16 -14.71 -0.21 3.51
CA CYS A 16 -13.86 -1.38 3.20
C CYS A 16 -13.23 -2.03 4.44
N GLY A 17 -13.36 -1.42 5.62
CA GLY A 17 -12.84 -1.97 6.88
C GLY A 17 -11.33 -1.75 7.06
N PHE A 18 -10.73 -0.91 6.23
CA PHE A 18 -9.34 -0.48 6.29
C PHE A 18 -9.27 1.05 6.35
N THR A 19 -8.25 1.58 7.03
CA THR A 19 -8.05 3.02 7.18
C THR A 19 -6.81 3.42 6.40
N VAL A 20 -6.96 4.40 5.52
CA VAL A 20 -5.86 5.09 4.84
C VAL A 20 -6.05 6.60 4.97
N PRO A 21 -4.99 7.42 4.82
CA PRO A 21 -5.12 8.86 4.85
C PRO A 21 -6.08 9.40 3.78
N ASP A 22 -6.75 10.52 4.06
CA ASP A 22 -7.65 11.16 3.10
C ASP A 22 -6.90 11.56 1.81
N GLY A 23 -7.51 11.30 0.66
CA GLY A 23 -6.90 11.56 -0.65
C GLY A 23 -5.69 10.68 -0.99
N PHE A 24 -5.36 9.68 -0.17
CA PHE A 24 -4.23 8.78 -0.39
C PHE A 24 -4.32 8.06 -1.73
N VAL A 25 -5.45 7.37 -1.99
CA VAL A 25 -5.58 6.53 -3.19
C VAL A 25 -5.45 7.36 -4.46
N GLU A 26 -6.11 8.52 -4.51
CA GLU A 26 -6.07 9.44 -5.65
C GLU A 26 -4.65 9.95 -5.90
N SER A 27 -3.95 10.36 -4.84
CA SER A 27 -2.57 10.83 -4.91
C SER A 27 -1.61 9.72 -5.32
N TYR A 28 -1.83 8.50 -4.80
CA TYR A 28 -1.00 7.34 -5.08
C TYR A 28 -1.18 6.86 -6.52
N VAL A 29 -2.41 6.83 -7.05
CA VAL A 29 -2.65 6.48 -8.44
C VAL A 29 -2.12 7.56 -9.39
N LYS A 30 -2.25 8.84 -9.03
CA LYS A 30 -1.65 9.95 -9.78
C LYS A 30 -0.11 9.84 -9.86
N LEU A 31 0.55 9.37 -8.81
CA LEU A 31 1.99 9.08 -8.81
C LEU A 31 2.39 7.97 -9.80
N HIS A 32 1.44 7.14 -10.23
CA HIS A 32 1.63 6.09 -11.22
C HIS A 32 1.05 6.48 -12.59
N ASP A 33 0.95 7.78 -12.90
CA ASP A 33 0.41 8.27 -14.18
C ASP A 33 -1.01 7.77 -14.49
N GLN A 34 -1.83 7.60 -13.44
CA GLN A 34 -3.18 7.00 -13.51
C GLN A 34 -3.22 5.51 -13.88
N ASP A 35 -2.06 4.83 -13.88
CA ASP A 35 -1.97 3.38 -14.07
C ASP A 35 -2.38 2.64 -12.79
N TRP A 36 -3.67 2.30 -12.71
CA TRP A 36 -4.26 1.56 -11.60
C TRP A 36 -3.65 0.17 -11.41
N HIS A 37 -3.28 -0.52 -12.49
CA HIS A 37 -2.69 -1.85 -12.39
C HIS A 37 -1.31 -1.79 -11.77
N ARG A 38 -0.49 -0.83 -12.22
CA ARG A 38 0.84 -0.62 -11.66
C ARG A 38 0.78 -0.10 -10.22
N ALA A 39 -0.16 0.81 -9.92
CA ALA A 39 -0.40 1.25 -8.56
C ALA A 39 -0.78 0.08 -7.66
N GLN A 40 -1.68 -0.81 -8.10
CA GLN A 40 -2.09 -1.99 -7.34
C GLN A 40 -0.91 -2.95 -7.07
N ASP A 41 -0.10 -3.28 -8.09
CA ASP A 41 1.07 -4.15 -7.91
C ASP A 41 2.06 -3.54 -6.89
N HIS A 42 2.32 -2.24 -6.99
CA HIS A 42 3.22 -1.57 -6.06
C HIS A 42 2.64 -1.48 -4.65
N TRP A 43 1.34 -1.23 -4.52
CA TRP A 43 0.62 -1.23 -3.25
C TRP A 43 0.75 -2.58 -2.54
N GLU A 44 0.49 -3.67 -3.24
CA GLU A 44 0.61 -5.02 -2.67
C GLU A 44 2.03 -5.31 -2.19
N ARG A 45 3.05 -4.89 -2.93
CA ARG A 45 4.45 -5.08 -2.53
C ARG A 45 4.78 -4.31 -1.26
N VAL A 46 4.30 -3.08 -1.12
CA VAL A 46 4.49 -2.30 0.11
C VAL A 46 3.78 -2.95 1.29
N VAL A 47 2.52 -3.35 1.13
CA VAL A 47 1.76 -4.00 2.21
C VAL A 47 2.41 -5.33 2.61
N ARG A 48 2.87 -6.15 1.66
CA ARG A 48 3.63 -7.38 1.96
C ARG A 48 4.91 -7.06 2.72
N TRP A 49 5.67 -6.06 2.29
CA TRP A 49 6.90 -5.65 2.97
C TRP A 49 6.63 -5.21 4.42
N VAL A 50 5.57 -4.44 4.65
CA VAL A 50 5.15 -4.03 6.00
C VAL A 50 4.69 -5.23 6.84
N LEU A 51 3.95 -6.18 6.24
CA LEU A 51 3.55 -7.42 6.92
C LEU A 51 4.75 -8.28 7.32
N ASP A 52 5.79 -8.32 6.49
CA ASP A 52 7.02 -9.07 6.74
C ASP A 52 7.95 -8.35 7.73
N CYS A 53 7.80 -7.03 7.90
CA CYS A 53 8.51 -6.26 8.91
C CYS A 53 8.01 -6.61 10.32
N ARG A 54 8.94 -7.05 11.18
CA ARG A 54 8.74 -7.51 12.58
C ARG A 54 7.95 -6.56 13.52
N GLU A 55 7.59 -5.35 13.08
CA GLU A 55 6.75 -4.41 13.82
C GLU A 55 5.25 -4.73 13.74
N VAL A 56 4.81 -5.46 12.72
CA VAL A 56 3.47 -6.06 12.70
C VAL A 56 3.59 -7.42 13.37
N GLU A 57 2.82 -7.65 14.46
CA GLU A 57 2.93 -8.85 15.30
C GLU A 57 3.13 -10.13 14.47
N SER A 58 4.32 -10.73 14.58
CA SER A 58 4.77 -11.95 13.89
C SER A 58 3.94 -13.23 14.16
N ARG A 59 2.72 -13.09 14.70
CA ARG A 59 1.78 -14.17 14.96
C ARG A 59 0.35 -13.91 14.50
N ALA A 60 0.06 -12.79 13.86
CA ALA A 60 -1.29 -12.45 13.48
C ALA A 60 -1.56 -12.75 11.99
N THR A 61 -1.81 -14.02 11.66
CA THR A 61 -2.59 -14.42 10.46
C THR A 61 -4.06 -14.00 10.61
N SER A 62 -4.30 -12.73 10.95
CA SER A 62 -5.61 -12.23 11.34
C SER A 62 -5.85 -10.87 10.72
N ARG A 63 -7.13 -10.60 10.43
CA ARG A 63 -7.67 -9.34 9.91
C ARG A 63 -7.05 -8.08 10.53
N ARG A 64 -6.68 -8.16 11.80
CA ARG A 64 -6.02 -7.09 12.56
C ARG A 64 -4.63 -6.74 12.03
N ALA A 65 -3.80 -7.74 11.68
CA ALA A 65 -2.49 -7.50 11.09
C ALA A 65 -2.60 -6.86 9.71
N MET A 66 -3.56 -7.33 8.89
CA MET A 66 -3.83 -6.69 7.59
C MET A 66 -4.29 -5.24 7.78
N GLN A 67 -5.16 -4.97 8.75
CA GLN A 67 -5.59 -3.60 9.07
C GLN A 67 -4.43 -2.71 9.50
N GLN A 68 -3.54 -3.21 10.37
CA GLN A 68 -2.35 -2.49 10.81
C GLN A 68 -1.38 -2.25 9.65
N ALA A 69 -1.15 -3.27 8.82
CA ALA A 69 -0.24 -3.16 7.69
C ALA A 69 -0.75 -2.18 6.62
N VAL A 70 -2.05 -2.19 6.33
CA VAL A 70 -2.68 -1.24 5.39
C VAL A 70 -2.60 0.18 5.93
N ALA A 71 -2.92 0.39 7.20
CA ALA A 71 -2.84 1.71 7.82
C ALA A 71 -1.39 2.24 7.86
N ALA A 72 -0.44 1.39 8.25
CA ALA A 72 0.98 1.75 8.28
C ALA A 72 1.52 2.03 6.87
N SER A 73 1.16 1.19 5.88
CA SER A 73 1.56 1.40 4.48
C SER A 73 1.03 2.71 3.92
N GLY A 74 -0.26 3.00 4.15
CA GLY A 74 -0.87 4.27 3.76
C GLY A 74 -0.20 5.46 4.42
N ALA A 75 0.06 5.39 5.73
CA ALA A 75 0.75 6.44 6.47
C ALA A 75 2.19 6.67 5.99
N ILE A 76 2.97 5.60 5.79
CA ILE A 76 4.35 5.66 5.27
C ILE A 76 4.35 6.33 3.90
N LEU A 77 3.49 5.87 2.99
CA LEU A 77 3.43 6.40 1.63
C LEU A 77 2.89 7.84 1.56
N HIS A 78 2.03 8.23 2.51
CA HIS A 78 1.46 9.58 2.58
C HIS A 78 2.40 10.61 3.23
N LEU A 79 3.13 10.23 4.28
CA LEU A 79 3.98 11.14 5.08
C LEU A 79 5.39 11.32 4.49
N THR A 80 5.87 10.39 3.68
CA THR A 80 7.24 10.47 3.15
C THR A 80 7.27 11.37 1.91
N PRO A 81 8.29 12.26 1.72
CA PRO A 81 8.57 12.94 0.45
C PRO A 81 8.78 12.01 -0.76
N LEU A 82 8.70 10.69 -0.57
CA LEU A 82 8.50 9.68 -1.62
C LEU A 82 7.18 9.85 -2.40
N LEU A 83 6.31 10.80 -2.04
CA LEU A 83 5.30 11.38 -2.93
C LEU A 83 5.88 11.76 -4.32
N ALA A 84 7.19 12.01 -4.43
CA ALA A 84 7.84 12.20 -5.72
C ALA A 84 8.12 10.87 -6.47
N ARG A 85 8.35 9.76 -5.77
CA ARG A 85 8.70 8.46 -6.37
C ARG A 85 8.32 7.29 -5.45
N CYS A 86 7.33 6.50 -5.88
CA CYS A 86 7.06 5.18 -5.31
C CYS A 86 8.36 4.34 -5.30
N PRO A 87 8.70 3.63 -4.20
CA PRO A 87 9.94 2.87 -4.10
C PRO A 87 10.09 1.81 -5.21
N HIS A 88 8.97 1.27 -5.69
CA HIS A 88 8.95 0.30 -6.78
C HIS A 88 9.03 0.95 -8.18
N CYS A 89 8.65 2.23 -8.33
CA CYS A 89 8.74 2.94 -9.62
C CYS A 89 10.18 3.14 -10.13
N ARG A 90 11.17 3.32 -9.23
CA ARG A 90 12.60 3.40 -9.64
C ARG A 90 13.22 2.03 -9.89
N ALA A 91 12.80 1.00 -9.17
CA ALA A 91 13.38 -0.35 -9.26
C ALA A 91 13.11 -1.05 -10.62
N GLY A 92 12.17 -0.53 -11.41
CA GLY A 92 11.84 -1.03 -12.76
C GLY A 92 12.61 -0.41 -13.92
N ARG A 93 13.42 0.65 -13.70
CA ARG A 93 14.33 1.13 -14.76
C ARG A 93 15.52 0.18 -14.83
N ARG A 94 15.41 -0.88 -15.64
CA ARG A 94 16.60 -1.42 -16.31
C ARG A 94 17.21 -0.26 -17.08
N VAL A 95 18.33 0.25 -16.58
CA VAL A 95 19.24 1.06 -17.37
C VAL A 95 19.72 0.13 -18.50
N PRO A 96 19.67 0.55 -19.78
CA PRO A 96 20.24 -0.22 -20.88
C PRO A 96 21.74 -0.43 -20.70
#